data_AF-A0A1F8N2Z2-F1
#
_entry.id   AF-A0A1F8N2Z2-F1
#
_cell.length_a   1.000
_cell.length_b   1.000
_cell.length_c   1.000
_cell.angle_alpha   90.00
_cell.angle_beta   90.00
_cell.angle_gamma   90.00
#
_symmetry.space_group_name_H-M   'P 1'
#
loop_
_entity.id
_entity.type
_entity.pdbx_description
1 polymer ?
#
loop_
_entity_poly.entity_id
_entity_poly.type
_entity_poly.pdbx_seq_one_letter_code
_entity_poly.pdbx_strand_id
1 'polypeptide(L)'
;MPEPKDSCVKPARGPIVPQSVPQEIKTVASPEVKEMFARVGQEAPDFEANAFVAGKGFLPIKLSGYKGKWVVLCFYPGDFTFV
;
A
#
# COMPACT_ATOMS: atom_id res chain seq x y z
N MET A 1 -11.73 31.74 -5.25
CA MET A 1 -11.35 30.70 -4.26
C MET A 1 -10.27 29.86 -4.89
N PRO A 2 -9.04 29.80 -4.36
CA PRO A 2 -7.99 29.00 -4.97
C PRO A 2 -8.30 27.51 -4.72
N GLU A 3 -8.40 26.78 -5.83
CA GLU A 3 -8.53 25.33 -5.90
C GLU A 3 -7.32 24.67 -5.22
N PRO A 4 -7.49 23.56 -4.48
CA PRO A 4 -6.35 22.85 -3.94
C PRO A 4 -5.53 22.31 -5.10
N LYS A 5 -4.38 22.95 -5.35
CA LYS A 5 -3.35 22.48 -6.26
C LYS A 5 -3.02 21.05 -5.87
N ASP A 6 -3.19 20.11 -6.81
CA ASP A 6 -2.68 18.75 -6.73
C ASP A 6 -1.15 18.81 -6.65
N SER A 7 -0.66 19.05 -5.42
CA SER A 7 0.76 19.03 -5.10
C SER A 7 1.30 17.63 -5.33
N CYS A 8 2.51 17.52 -5.87
CA CYS A 8 3.21 16.26 -6.14
C CYS A 8 2.86 15.17 -5.11
N VAL A 9 2.14 14.13 -5.57
CA VAL A 9 1.66 13.06 -4.71
C VAL A 9 2.87 12.37 -4.07
N LYS A 10 2.87 12.24 -2.74
CA LYS A 10 3.96 11.57 -2.03
C LYS A 10 4.05 10.11 -2.49
N PRO A 11 5.24 9.58 -2.81
CA PRO A 11 5.37 8.17 -3.19
C PRO A 11 4.80 7.26 -2.11
N ALA A 12 3.95 6.32 -2.51
CA ALA A 12 3.42 5.34 -1.58
C ALA A 12 4.49 4.30 -1.23
N ARG A 13 4.42 3.76 -0.02
CA ARG A 13 5.44 2.82 0.49
C ARG A 13 5.33 1.42 -0.13
N GLY A 14 4.19 1.08 -0.74
CA GLY A 14 3.94 -0.27 -1.27
C GLY A 14 3.71 -1.29 -0.14
N PRO A 15 4.05 -2.57 -0.35
CA PRO A 15 3.93 -3.61 0.67
C PRO A 15 4.71 -3.28 1.96
N ILE A 16 4.05 -3.38 3.11
CA ILE A 16 4.62 -3.05 4.42
C ILE A 16 5.10 -4.34 5.09
N VAL A 17 6.41 -4.45 5.29
CA VAL A 17 7.01 -5.54 6.05
C VAL A 17 6.79 -5.30 7.55
N PRO A 18 6.25 -6.26 8.33
CA PRO A 18 6.24 -6.15 9.79
C PRO A 18 7.68 -6.12 10.31
N GLN A 19 8.14 -4.96 10.77
CA GLN A 19 9.41 -4.85 11.49
C GLN A 19 9.24 -5.45 12.88
N SER A 20 9.61 -6.72 13.05
CA SER A 20 9.97 -7.23 14.37
C SER A 20 11.49 -7.16 14.52
N VAL A 21 11.92 -6.42 15.56
CA VAL A 21 13.25 -6.30 16.21
C VAL A 21 14.08 -5.03 15.88
N PRO A 22 14.48 -4.22 16.90
CA PRO A 22 15.47 -3.15 16.76
C PRO A 22 16.82 -3.69 16.26
N GLN A 23 17.32 -3.19 15.13
CA GLN A 23 18.63 -3.57 14.60
C GLN A 23 19.72 -2.60 15.07
N GLU A 24 20.55 -3.08 15.99
CA GLU A 24 21.94 -2.62 16.16
C GLU A 24 22.74 -2.86 14.87
N ILE A 25 23.60 -1.90 14.55
CA ILE A 25 24.36 -1.78 13.32
C ILE A 25 25.34 -2.96 13.15
N LYS A 26 25.06 -3.86 12.21
CA LYS A 26 26.09 -4.70 11.56
C LYS A 26 25.81 -4.86 10.07
N THR A 27 26.77 -4.40 9.28
CA THR A 27 26.88 -4.54 7.83
C THR A 27 26.82 -6.02 7.41
N VAL A 28 25.67 -6.49 6.92
CA VAL A 28 25.58 -7.72 6.13
C VAL A 28 24.44 -7.59 5.11
N ALA A 29 24.77 -7.86 3.86
CA ALA A 29 23.95 -8.22 2.69
C ALA A 29 22.46 -7.81 2.67
N SER A 30 22.07 -7.14 1.59
CA SER A 30 20.69 -6.84 1.19
C SER A 30 19.70 -7.89 1.71
N PRO A 31 18.76 -7.54 2.60
CA PRO A 31 17.78 -8.51 3.06
C PRO A 31 16.96 -8.91 1.84
N GLU A 32 17.08 -10.18 1.49
CA GLU A 32 16.21 -10.90 0.57
C GLU A 32 14.77 -10.44 0.86
N VAL A 33 14.12 -9.86 -0.15
CA VAL A 33 12.72 -9.44 -0.05
C VAL A 33 11.96 -10.71 0.30
N LYS A 34 11.57 -10.85 1.58
CA LYS A 34 10.75 -11.97 2.03
C LYS A 34 9.43 -11.84 1.27
N GLU A 35 9.33 -12.58 0.17
CA GLU A 35 8.17 -12.62 -0.72
C GLU A 35 6.90 -12.80 0.11
N MET A 36 6.12 -11.73 0.25
CA MET A 36 4.90 -11.71 1.04
C MET A 36 3.75 -12.19 0.17
N PHE A 37 3.58 -13.51 0.11
CA PHE A 37 2.44 -14.09 -0.60
C PHE A 37 1.16 -14.00 0.23
N ALA A 38 0.09 -13.50 -0.38
CA ALA A 38 -1.25 -13.60 0.17
C ALA A 38 -1.64 -15.08 0.30
N ARG A 39 -2.12 -15.48 1.50
CA ARG A 39 -2.54 -16.86 1.80
C ARG A 39 -3.91 -16.84 2.46
N VAL A 40 -4.79 -17.75 2.05
CA VAL A 40 -6.13 -17.88 2.63
C VAL A 40 -6.01 -18.25 4.11
N GLY A 41 -6.82 -17.61 4.96
CA GLY A 41 -6.83 -17.81 6.41
C GLY A 41 -5.67 -17.14 7.16
N GLN A 42 -4.75 -16.46 6.47
CA GLN A 42 -3.71 -15.63 7.07
C GLN A 42 -4.08 -14.16 7.01
N GLU A 43 -3.43 -13.32 7.83
CA GLU A 43 -3.58 -11.87 7.74
C GLU A 43 -3.12 -11.41 6.34
N ALA A 44 -3.94 -10.58 5.68
CA ALA A 44 -3.61 -10.05 4.37
C ALA A 44 -2.37 -9.14 4.48
N PRO A 45 -1.41 -9.20 3.52
CA PRO A 45 -0.25 -8.33 3.51
C PRO A 45 -0.67 -6.86 3.52
N ASP A 46 -0.20 -6.10 4.51
CA ASP A 46 -0.51 -4.66 4.58
C ASP A 46 0.27 -3.92 3.48
N PHE A 47 -0.32 -2.86 2.95
CA PHE A 47 0.31 -2.03 1.93
C PHE A 47 -0.16 -0.58 2.05
N GLU A 48 0.68 0.34 1.60
CA GLU A 48 0.34 1.74 1.41
C GLU A 48 0.33 2.07 -0.08
N ALA A 49 -0.77 2.66 -0.57
CA ALA A 49 -0.96 3.06 -1.96
C ALA A 49 -1.59 4.45 -2.04
N ASN A 50 -1.29 5.20 -3.10
CA ASN A 50 -2.04 6.41 -3.41
C ASN A 50 -3.29 6.01 -4.20
N ALA A 51 -4.46 6.46 -3.75
CA ALA A 51 -5.73 6.17 -4.40
C ALA A 51 -6.52 7.45 -4.63
N PHE A 52 -7.25 7.49 -5.75
CA PHE A 52 -8.27 8.51 -5.97
C PHE A 52 -9.55 8.12 -5.22
N VAL A 53 -10.03 9.01 -4.36
CA VAL A 53 -11.29 8.83 -3.63
C VAL A 53 -12.27 9.92 -4.09
N ALA A 54 -13.42 9.49 -4.61
CA ALA A 54 -14.45 10.39 -5.10
C ALA A 54 -14.83 11.44 -4.02
N GLY A 55 -14.83 12.72 -4.42
CA GLY A 55 -15.09 13.85 -3.53
C GLY A 55 -13.95 14.24 -2.56
N LYS A 56 -12.86 13.47 -2.51
CA LYS A 56 -11.68 13.77 -1.68
C LYS A 56 -10.37 13.94 -2.45
N GLY A 57 -10.31 13.48 -3.70
CA GLY A 57 -9.10 13.54 -4.53
C GLY A 57 -8.11 12.42 -4.23
N PHE A 58 -6.83 12.64 -4.56
CA PHE A 58 -5.76 11.67 -4.33
C PHE A 58 -5.29 11.69 -2.87
N LEU A 59 -5.32 10.52 -2.23
CA LEU A 59 -4.90 10.36 -0.84
C LEU A 59 -4.11 9.05 -0.65
N PRO A 60 -3.15 9.03 0.30
CA PRO A 60 -2.52 7.78 0.72
C PRO A 60 -3.51 6.95 1.53
N ILE A 61 -3.68 5.68 1.14
CA ILE A 61 -4.50 4.69 1.84
C ILE A 61 -3.62 3.55 2.34
N LYS A 62 -4.04 2.92 3.44
CA LYS A 62 -3.42 1.70 3.99
C LYS A 62 -4.47 0.62 4.19
N LEU A 63 -4.14 -0.63 3.89
CA LEU A 63 -5.07 -1.74 4.10
C LEU A 63 -5.45 -1.89 5.58
N SER A 64 -4.50 -1.69 6.49
CA SER A 64 -4.74 -1.66 7.94
C SER A 64 -5.76 -0.61 8.40
N GLY A 65 -5.97 0.48 7.63
CA GLY A 65 -6.98 1.50 7.92
C GLY A 65 -8.44 1.01 7.76
N TYR A 66 -8.64 -0.16 7.16
CA TYR A 66 -9.96 -0.76 6.93
C TYR A 66 -10.30 -1.91 7.89
N LYS A 67 -9.49 -2.15 8.93
CA LYS A 67 -9.78 -3.16 9.96
C LYS A 67 -11.18 -2.98 10.55
N GLY A 68 -11.88 -4.10 10.76
CA GLY A 68 -13.28 -4.12 11.22
C GLY A 68 -14.33 -3.98 10.12
N LYS A 69 -13.91 -3.88 8.85
CA LYS A 69 -14.80 -3.92 7.68
C LYS A 69 -14.40 -5.06 6.76
N TRP A 70 -15.38 -5.60 6.04
CA TRP A 70 -15.09 -6.48 4.91
C TRP A 70 -14.53 -5.64 3.76
N VAL A 71 -13.41 -6.09 3.19
CA VAL A 71 -12.72 -5.44 2.08
C VAL A 71 -12.59 -6.45 0.95
N VAL A 72 -12.98 -6.03 -0.25
CA VAL A 72 -12.71 -6.77 -1.49
C VAL A 72 -11.65 -5.99 -2.26
N LEU A 73 -10.52 -6.63 -2.53
CA LEU A 73 -9.42 -6.04 -3.30
C LEU A 73 -9.32 -6.74 -4.65
N CYS A 74 -9.48 -5.99 -5.74
CA CYS A 74 -9.40 -6.49 -7.11
C CYS A 74 -8.19 -5.89 -7.82
N PHE A 75 -7.43 -6.73 -8.51
CA PHE A 75 -6.35 -6.30 -9.40
C PHE A 75 -6.82 -6.43 -10.85
N TYR A 76 -6.48 -5.45 -11.68
CA TYR A 76 -6.77 -5.46 -13.10
C TYR A 76 -5.51 -5.04 -13.89
N PRO A 77 -5.37 -5.45 -15.16
CA PRO A 77 -4.09 -5.36 -15.88
C PRO A 77 -3.69 -3.95 -16.31
N GLY A 78 -4.63 -3.04 -16.58
CA GLY A 78 -4.30 -1.67 -16.97
C GLY A 78 -5.52 -0.79 -17.21
N ASP A 79 -5.29 0.52 -17.16
CA ASP A 79 -6.29 1.54 -17.49
C ASP A 79 -6.45 1.67 -19.01
N PHE A 80 -7.67 2.00 -19.47
CA PHE A 80 -8.00 2.20 -20.89
C PHE A 80 -7.66 1.02 -21.81
N THR A 81 -7.69 -0.19 -21.27
CA THR A 81 -7.58 -1.43 -22.07
C THR A 81 -8.95 -1.84 -22.62
N PHE A 82 -8.97 -2.87 -23.46
CA PHE A 82 -10.18 -3.40 -24.08
C PHE A 82 -11.12 -4.05 -23.05
N VAL A 83 -12.43 -3.94 -23.32
CA VAL A 83 -13.51 -4.75 -22.73
C VAL A 83 -14.02 -5.74 -23.75
#